data_AF-A0A8T2V177-F1
#
_entry.id   AF-A0A8T2V177-F1
#
_cell.length_a   1.000
_cell.length_b   1.000
_cell.length_c   1.000
_cell.angle_alpha   90.00
_cell.angle_beta   90.00
_cell.angle_gamma   90.00
#
_symmetry.space_group_name_H-M   'P 1'
#
loop_
_entity.id
_entity.type
_entity.pdbx_description
1 polymer ?
#
loop_
_entity_poly.entity_id
_entity_poly.type
_entity_poly.pdbx_seq_one_letter_code
_entity_poly.pdbx_strand_id
1 'polypeptide(L)'
;MLYEAKGQWQQAETKYQTLLELQPSDAFAYKRKVAIAKAQGNLGAAIEALKQYLDTFMADQEAWRELAEIYIALQKYSQAAFCYEELILMETANATWHLMYAEVQYTLGGLENLRIARKYYASAIKLSAGKNLRSLYGLCMCSAVLSQTKGRAKDEEGTELQSLASSVIMKKYKEKCPNKARLVTSFLEKQKL
;
A
#
# COMPACT_ATOMS: atom_id res chain seq x y z
N MET A 1 -21.28 -8.46 -20.97
CA MET A 1 -20.36 -9.57 -21.30
C MET A 1 -20.34 -10.00 -22.77
N LEU A 2 -21.46 -10.15 -23.50
CA LEU A 2 -21.39 -10.53 -24.94
C LEU A 2 -20.55 -9.56 -25.79
N TYR A 3 -20.78 -8.25 -25.67
CA TYR A 3 -20.01 -7.22 -26.40
C TYR A 3 -18.53 -7.21 -26.01
N GLU A 4 -18.22 -7.45 -24.74
CA GLU A 4 -16.84 -7.57 -24.24
C GLU A 4 -16.12 -8.77 -24.85
N ALA A 5 -16.77 -9.92 -24.92
CA ALA A 5 -16.21 -11.12 -25.54
C ALA A 5 -15.92 -10.93 -27.04
N LYS A 6 -16.61 -9.99 -27.70
CA LYS A 6 -16.38 -9.60 -29.10
C LYS A 6 -15.39 -8.44 -29.25
N GLY A 7 -14.82 -7.92 -28.16
CA GLY A 7 -13.96 -6.73 -28.17
C GLY A 7 -14.69 -5.41 -28.51
N GLN A 8 -16.02 -5.42 -28.48
CA GLN A 8 -16.86 -4.25 -28.81
C GLN A 8 -17.05 -3.38 -27.57
N TRP A 9 -15.96 -2.75 -27.13
CA TRP A 9 -15.91 -2.10 -25.82
C TRP A 9 -16.84 -0.91 -25.65
N GLN A 10 -16.94 -0.04 -26.66
CA GLN A 10 -17.85 1.11 -26.61
C GLN A 10 -19.31 0.66 -26.45
N GLN A 11 -19.72 -0.38 -27.17
CA GLN A 11 -21.08 -0.93 -27.04
C GLN A 11 -21.32 -1.53 -25.65
N ALA A 12 -20.32 -2.22 -25.09
CA ALA A 12 -20.38 -2.71 -23.72
C ALA A 12 -20.54 -1.55 -22.72
N GLU A 13 -19.73 -0.50 -22.86
CA GLU A 13 -19.77 0.69 -22.00
C GLU A 13 -21.13 1.40 -22.07
N THR A 14 -21.67 1.62 -23.27
CA THR A 14 -23.02 2.20 -23.43
C THR A 14 -24.08 1.34 -22.74
N LYS A 15 -24.00 0.01 -22.85
CA LYS A 15 -24.97 -0.88 -22.18
C LYS A 15 -24.87 -0.82 -20.67
N TYR A 16 -23.65 -0.78 -20.12
CA TYR A 16 -23.46 -0.61 -18.68
C TYR A 16 -23.90 0.77 -18.20
N GLN A 17 -23.69 1.82 -18.98
CA GLN A 17 -24.16 3.16 -18.65
C GLN A 17 -25.69 3.21 -18.61
N THR A 18 -26.39 2.66 -19.61
CA THR A 18 -27.86 2.58 -19.59
C THR A 18 -28.39 1.75 -18.43
N LEU A 19 -27.66 0.71 -18.01
CA LEU A 19 -28.03 -0.11 -16.87
C LEU A 19 -27.92 0.67 -15.57
N LEU A 20 -26.85 1.46 -15.40
CA LEU A 20 -26.65 2.33 -14.24
C LEU A 20 -27.64 3.51 -14.20
N GLU A 21 -28.11 3.99 -15.34
CA GLU A 21 -29.20 4.99 -15.39
C GLU A 21 -30.53 4.40 -14.89
N LEU A 22 -30.80 3.13 -15.18
CA LEU A 22 -32.00 2.42 -14.73
C LEU A 22 -31.88 1.94 -13.28
N GLN A 23 -30.70 1.49 -12.88
CA GLN A 23 -30.40 0.93 -11.56
C GLN A 23 -29.05 1.48 -11.07
N PRO A 24 -29.05 2.67 -10.44
CA PRO A 24 -27.82 3.31 -9.96
C PRO A 24 -27.07 2.52 -8.89
N SER A 25 -27.70 1.54 -8.25
CA SER A 25 -27.09 0.67 -7.24
C SER A 25 -26.68 -0.71 -7.79
N ASP A 26 -26.54 -0.86 -9.11
CA ASP A 26 -26.01 -2.10 -9.69
C ASP A 26 -24.47 -2.16 -9.56
N ALA A 27 -24.00 -2.77 -8.47
CA ALA A 27 -22.57 -2.99 -8.21
C ALA A 27 -21.89 -3.80 -9.31
N PHE A 28 -22.60 -4.73 -9.96
CA PHE A 28 -22.02 -5.56 -11.01
C PHE A 28 -21.72 -4.71 -12.25
N ALA A 29 -22.65 -3.83 -12.65
CA ALA A 29 -22.46 -2.92 -13.78
C ALA A 29 -21.23 -2.01 -13.58
N TYR A 30 -21.06 -1.43 -12.39
CA TYR A 30 -19.86 -0.66 -12.05
C TYR A 30 -18.58 -1.49 -12.14
N LYS A 31 -18.54 -2.67 -11.51
CA LYS A 31 -17.36 -3.54 -11.54
C LYS A 31 -16.98 -3.95 -12.96
N ARG A 32 -17.96 -4.14 -13.86
CA ARG A 32 -17.68 -4.38 -15.29
C ARG A 32 -17.08 -3.16 -15.99
N LYS A 33 -17.55 -1.94 -15.72
CA LYS A 33 -16.93 -0.71 -16.28
C LYS A 33 -15.47 -0.58 -15.88
N VAL A 34 -15.14 -0.80 -14.59
CA VAL A 34 -13.76 -0.80 -14.10
C VAL A 34 -12.92 -1.86 -14.81
N ALA A 35 -13.43 -3.10 -14.91
CA ALA A 35 -12.72 -4.19 -15.57
C ALA A 35 -12.43 -3.92 -17.06
N ILE A 36 -13.39 -3.36 -17.80
CA ILE A 36 -13.21 -2.97 -19.21
C ILE A 36 -12.12 -1.88 -19.33
N ALA A 37 -12.20 -0.83 -18.52
CA ALA A 37 -11.24 0.26 -18.56
C ALA A 37 -9.81 -0.24 -18.28
N LYS A 38 -9.64 -1.14 -17.31
CA LYS A 38 -8.35 -1.79 -17.03
C LYS A 38 -7.88 -2.69 -18.18
N ALA A 39 -8.76 -3.48 -18.78
CA ALA A 39 -8.41 -4.36 -19.90
C ALA A 39 -7.93 -3.58 -21.13
N GLN A 40 -8.41 -2.35 -21.30
CA GLN A 40 -7.95 -1.43 -22.34
C GLN A 40 -6.66 -0.68 -22.00
N GLY A 41 -6.13 -0.86 -20.78
CA GLY A 41 -5.00 -0.06 -20.27
C GLY A 41 -5.36 1.39 -19.94
N ASN A 42 -6.64 1.76 -19.96
CA ASN A 42 -7.10 3.10 -19.63
C ASN A 42 -7.30 3.23 -18.11
N LEU A 43 -6.19 3.36 -17.39
CA LEU A 43 -6.19 3.51 -15.93
C LEU A 43 -6.90 4.79 -15.46
N GLY A 44 -6.95 5.84 -16.29
CA GLY A 44 -7.70 7.07 -15.98
C GLY A 44 -9.20 6.83 -15.92
N ALA A 45 -9.76 6.13 -16.92
CA ALA A 45 -11.17 5.75 -16.92
C ALA A 45 -11.50 4.77 -15.79
N ALA A 46 -10.57 3.87 -15.45
CA ALA A 46 -10.74 2.96 -14.31
C ALA A 46 -10.84 3.71 -12.98
N ILE A 47 -10.02 4.75 -12.78
CA ILE A 47 -10.10 5.63 -11.60
C ILE A 47 -11.46 6.31 -11.50
N GLU A 48 -11.94 6.93 -12.58
CA GLU A 48 -13.24 7.62 -12.54
C GLU A 48 -14.40 6.64 -12.30
N ALA A 49 -14.35 5.46 -12.90
CA ALA A 49 -15.33 4.41 -12.64
C ALA A 49 -15.30 3.90 -11.18
N LEU A 50 -14.10 3.74 -10.58
CA LEU A 50 -13.94 3.35 -9.18
C LEU A 50 -14.41 4.44 -8.23
N LYS A 51 -14.14 5.71 -8.51
CA LYS A 51 -14.65 6.84 -7.70
C LYS A 51 -16.18 6.87 -7.71
N GLN A 52 -16.78 6.79 -8.90
CA GLN A 52 -18.25 6.73 -9.03
C GLN A 52 -18.85 5.52 -8.30
N TYR A 53 -18.17 4.37 -8.34
CA TYR A 53 -18.58 3.19 -7.59
C TYR A 53 -18.52 3.43 -6.08
N LEU A 54 -17.41 4.00 -5.59
CA LEU A 54 -17.19 4.28 -4.17
C LEU A 54 -18.12 5.38 -3.62
N ASP A 55 -18.63 6.28 -4.46
CA ASP A 55 -19.67 7.23 -4.07
C ASP A 55 -20.97 6.52 -3.63
N THR A 56 -21.22 5.31 -4.15
CA THR A 56 -22.39 4.49 -3.81
C THR A 56 -22.05 3.38 -2.80
N PHE A 57 -20.87 2.77 -2.93
CA PHE A 57 -20.42 1.61 -2.15
C PHE A 57 -19.19 1.94 -1.32
N MET A 58 -19.28 2.98 -0.50
CA MET A 58 -18.16 3.55 0.26
C MET A 58 -17.42 2.57 1.17
N ALA A 59 -18.05 1.46 1.60
CA ALA A 59 -17.46 0.46 2.49
C ALA A 59 -16.80 -0.73 1.74
N ASP A 60 -16.75 -0.73 0.40
CA ASP A 60 -16.10 -1.80 -0.37
C ASP A 60 -14.57 -1.65 -0.31
N GLN A 61 -13.94 -2.42 0.57
CA GLN A 61 -12.50 -2.42 0.78
C GLN A 61 -11.71 -2.83 -0.46
N GLU A 62 -12.22 -3.76 -1.27
CA GLU A 62 -11.48 -4.22 -2.47
C GLU A 62 -11.42 -3.09 -3.50
N ALA A 63 -12.50 -2.30 -3.63
CA ALA A 63 -12.51 -1.14 -4.53
C ALA A 63 -11.54 -0.04 -4.06
N TRP A 64 -11.45 0.25 -2.76
CA TRP A 64 -10.45 1.18 -2.22
C TRP A 64 -9.02 0.70 -2.45
N ARG A 65 -8.77 -0.59 -2.23
CA ARG A 65 -7.47 -1.22 -2.49
C ARG A 65 -7.10 -1.14 -3.96
N GLU A 66 -8.01 -1.50 -4.86
CA GLU A 66 -7.79 -1.44 -6.31
C GLU A 66 -7.51 0.00 -6.77
N LEU A 67 -8.24 0.98 -6.23
CA LEU A 67 -8.00 2.40 -6.50
C LEU A 67 -6.60 2.84 -6.02
N ALA A 68 -6.18 2.41 -4.83
CA ALA A 68 -4.85 2.69 -4.30
C ALA A 68 -3.73 2.10 -5.19
N GLU A 69 -3.89 0.86 -5.67
CA GLU A 69 -2.92 0.20 -6.55
C GLU A 69 -2.80 0.89 -7.90
N ILE A 70 -3.92 1.33 -8.49
CA ILE A 70 -3.89 2.10 -9.73
C ILE A 70 -3.20 3.46 -9.51
N TYR A 71 -3.47 4.14 -8.38
CA TYR A 71 -2.76 5.37 -8.05
C TYR A 71 -1.26 5.17 -7.87
N ILE A 72 -0.82 4.08 -7.22
CA ILE A 72 0.60 3.70 -7.13
C ILE A 72 1.20 3.50 -8.51
N ALA A 73 0.52 2.74 -9.39
CA ALA A 73 1.00 2.48 -10.75
C ALA A 73 1.19 3.77 -11.57
N LEU A 74 0.36 4.78 -11.30
CA LEU A 74 0.45 6.12 -11.91
C LEU A 74 1.31 7.11 -11.11
N GLN A 75 2.02 6.66 -10.07
CA GLN A 75 2.85 7.48 -9.18
C GLN A 75 2.09 8.62 -8.46
N LYS A 76 0.77 8.46 -8.32
CA LYS A 76 -0.14 9.37 -7.61
C LYS A 76 -0.19 9.01 -6.12
N TYR A 77 0.97 9.10 -5.46
CA TYR A 77 1.16 8.55 -4.12
C TYR A 77 0.30 9.22 -3.04
N SER A 78 0.03 10.53 -3.14
CA SER A 78 -0.84 11.22 -2.17
C SER A 78 -2.28 10.69 -2.22
N GLN A 79 -2.80 10.41 -3.41
CA GLN A 79 -4.12 9.81 -3.57
C GLN A 79 -4.14 8.34 -3.10
N ALA A 80 -3.06 7.59 -3.35
CA ALA A 80 -2.92 6.24 -2.82
C ALA A 80 -2.89 6.23 -1.27
N ALA A 81 -2.21 7.21 -0.66
CA ALA A 81 -2.16 7.36 0.80
C ALA A 81 -3.56 7.54 1.38
N PHE A 82 -4.37 8.41 0.79
CA PHE A 82 -5.77 8.61 1.18
C PHE A 82 -6.57 7.30 1.12
N CYS A 83 -6.43 6.53 0.03
CA CYS A 83 -7.14 5.25 -0.10
C CYS A 83 -6.76 4.26 1.02
N TYR A 84 -5.48 4.20 1.41
CA TYR A 84 -5.06 3.35 2.54
C TYR A 84 -5.48 3.89 3.90
N GLU A 85 -5.65 5.21 4.07
CA GLU A 85 -6.24 5.78 5.29
C GLU A 85 -7.68 5.30 5.44
N GLU A 86 -8.48 5.36 4.38
CA GLU A 86 -9.85 4.82 4.38
C GLU A 86 -9.88 3.32 4.73
N LEU A 87 -8.98 2.52 4.16
CA LEU A 87 -8.85 1.09 4.50
C LEU A 87 -8.48 0.86 5.97
N ILE A 88 -7.58 1.67 6.53
CA ILE A 88 -7.20 1.60 7.95
C ILE A 88 -8.36 2.00 8.85
N LEU A 89 -9.17 2.99 8.46
CA LEU A 89 -10.36 3.39 9.22
C LEU A 89 -11.40 2.26 9.27
N MET A 90 -11.57 1.51 8.18
CA MET A 90 -12.48 0.37 8.12
C MET A 90 -11.97 -0.85 8.90
N GLU A 91 -10.66 -1.13 8.83
CA GLU A 91 -10.05 -2.28 9.50
C GLU A 91 -8.74 -1.89 10.20
N THR A 92 -8.89 -1.29 11.38
CA THR A 92 -7.77 -0.73 12.16
C THR A 92 -6.70 -1.74 12.57
N ALA A 93 -7.06 -3.03 12.68
CA ALA A 93 -6.18 -4.11 13.10
C ALA A 93 -5.53 -4.90 11.94
N ASN A 94 -5.71 -4.44 10.68
CA ASN A 94 -5.11 -5.11 9.53
C ASN A 94 -3.64 -4.71 9.32
N ALA A 95 -2.71 -5.62 9.62
CA ALA A 95 -1.28 -5.37 9.46
C ALA A 95 -0.87 -4.99 8.01
N THR A 96 -1.63 -5.46 7.00
CA THR A 96 -1.34 -5.21 5.58
C THR A 96 -1.59 -3.75 5.22
N TRP A 97 -2.71 -3.16 5.66
CA TRP A 97 -3.01 -1.75 5.36
C TRP A 97 -2.02 -0.80 6.02
N HIS A 98 -1.59 -1.11 7.24
CA HIS A 98 -0.51 -0.36 7.91
C HIS A 98 0.81 -0.47 7.15
N LEU A 99 1.16 -1.66 6.65
CA LEU A 99 2.37 -1.84 5.84
C LEU A 99 2.29 -1.05 4.53
N MET A 100 1.20 -1.18 3.77
CA MET A 100 1.06 -0.51 2.48
C MET A 100 1.04 1.01 2.63
N TYR A 101 0.34 1.54 3.63
CA TYR A 101 0.38 2.97 3.94
C TYR A 101 1.80 3.44 4.29
N ALA A 102 2.53 2.68 5.12
CA ALA A 102 3.92 3.01 5.46
C ALA A 102 4.83 3.04 4.23
N GLU A 103 4.63 2.14 3.27
CA GLU A 103 5.39 2.14 2.01
C GLU A 103 5.09 3.36 1.16
N VAL A 104 3.81 3.72 1.00
CA VAL A 104 3.42 4.92 0.26
C VAL A 104 4.02 6.18 0.90
N GLN A 105 3.96 6.29 2.23
CA GLN A 105 4.54 7.40 2.98
C GLN A 105 6.06 7.46 2.86
N TYR A 106 6.73 6.29 2.89
CA TYR A 106 8.17 6.22 2.66
C TYR A 106 8.55 6.70 1.26
N THR A 107 7.77 6.32 0.24
CA THR A 107 7.98 6.73 -1.16
C THR A 107 7.71 8.22 -1.37
N LEU A 108 6.68 8.78 -0.73
CA LEU A 108 6.43 10.24 -0.73
C LEU A 108 7.62 11.02 -0.17
N GLY A 109 8.33 10.44 0.80
CA GLY A 109 9.54 11.00 1.38
C GLY A 109 9.29 12.32 2.12
N GLY A 110 10.36 12.99 2.53
CA GLY A 110 10.27 14.12 3.44
C GLY A 110 10.17 13.69 4.90
N LEU A 111 10.59 14.57 5.81
CA LEU A 111 10.79 14.22 7.22
C LEU A 111 9.51 13.76 7.91
N GLU A 112 8.39 14.43 7.65
CA GLU A 112 7.11 14.10 8.28
C GLU A 112 6.58 12.75 7.76
N ASN A 113 6.60 12.51 6.45
CA ASN A 113 6.14 11.24 5.90
C ASN A 113 7.04 10.07 6.31
N LEU A 114 8.35 10.29 6.47
CA LEU A 114 9.26 9.26 7.01
C LEU A 114 8.96 8.91 8.48
N ARG A 115 8.56 9.90 9.30
CA ARG A 115 8.11 9.65 10.68
C ARG A 115 6.79 8.87 10.69
N ILE A 116 5.85 9.23 9.82
CA ILE A 116 4.59 8.51 9.63
C ILE A 116 4.87 7.07 9.18
N ALA A 117 5.69 6.89 8.16
CA ALA A 117 6.10 5.57 7.65
C ALA A 117 6.70 4.71 8.77
N ARG A 118 7.64 5.27 9.56
CA ARG A 118 8.22 4.56 10.71
C ARG A 118 7.15 4.11 11.72
N LYS A 119 6.21 4.99 12.07
CA LYS A 119 5.10 4.68 12.98
C LYS A 119 4.24 3.53 12.45
N TYR A 120 3.87 3.57 11.17
CA TYR A 120 3.02 2.54 10.57
C TYR A 120 3.75 1.23 10.28
N TYR A 121 5.05 1.25 9.98
CA TYR A 121 5.87 0.03 9.99
C TYR A 121 5.91 -0.62 11.38
N ALA A 122 6.12 0.17 12.45
CA ALA A 122 6.06 -0.33 13.82
C ALA A 122 4.68 -0.93 14.17
N SER A 123 3.61 -0.28 13.73
CA SER A 123 2.24 -0.79 13.88
C SER A 123 2.04 -2.12 13.15
N ALA A 124 2.47 -2.23 11.88
CA ALA A 124 2.40 -3.47 11.11
C ALA A 124 3.23 -4.60 11.74
N ILE A 125 4.39 -4.29 12.34
CA ILE A 125 5.19 -5.25 13.12
C ILE A 125 4.38 -5.74 14.33
N LYS A 126 3.78 -4.82 15.10
CA LYS A 126 2.96 -5.15 16.27
C LYS A 126 1.78 -6.05 15.90
N LEU A 127 1.01 -5.66 14.88
CA LEU A 127 -0.17 -6.39 14.41
C LEU A 127 0.17 -7.76 13.80
N SER A 128 1.36 -7.90 13.20
CA SER A 128 1.84 -9.19 12.66
C SER A 128 2.61 -10.05 13.67
N ALA A 129 2.62 -9.69 14.97
CA ALA A 129 3.41 -10.35 16.01
C ALA A 129 4.91 -10.48 15.63
N GLY A 130 5.45 -9.44 15.02
CA GLY A 130 6.83 -9.37 14.55
C GLY A 130 7.15 -10.28 13.37
N LYS A 131 6.16 -10.89 12.70
CA LYS A 131 6.38 -11.85 11.61
C LYS A 131 6.68 -11.17 10.28
N ASN A 132 6.17 -9.97 10.04
CA ASN A 132 6.34 -9.27 8.77
C ASN A 132 7.78 -8.73 8.60
N LEU A 133 8.57 -9.41 7.76
CA LEU A 133 9.95 -9.00 7.45
C LEU A 133 10.00 -7.67 6.69
N ARG A 134 9.04 -7.41 5.80
CA ARG A 134 8.99 -6.19 4.99
C ARG A 134 8.85 -4.96 5.88
N SER A 135 7.99 -5.04 6.90
CA SER A 135 7.85 -3.99 7.91
C SER A 135 9.12 -3.78 8.74
N LEU A 136 9.84 -4.85 9.10
CA LEU A 136 11.11 -4.75 9.83
C LEU A 136 12.18 -4.01 9.01
N TYR A 137 12.33 -4.35 7.72
CA TYR A 137 13.23 -3.62 6.82
C TYR A 137 12.79 -2.17 6.63
N GLY A 138 11.50 -1.92 6.45
CA GLY A 138 10.96 -0.56 6.33
C GLY A 138 11.29 0.29 7.55
N LEU A 139 11.13 -0.25 8.76
CA LEU A 139 11.49 0.42 10.01
C LEU A 139 12.97 0.78 10.05
N CYS A 140 13.85 -0.19 9.75
CA CYS A 140 15.30 0.01 9.67
C CYS A 140 15.67 1.12 8.69
N MET A 141 15.08 1.12 7.48
CA MET A 141 15.36 2.12 6.45
C MET A 141 14.87 3.51 6.85
N CYS A 142 13.67 3.63 7.44
CA CYS A 142 13.18 4.91 7.95
C CYS A 142 14.10 5.47 9.04
N SER A 143 14.48 4.66 10.03
CA SER A 143 15.36 5.09 11.12
C SER A 143 16.75 5.50 10.61
N ALA A 144 17.32 4.75 9.66
CA ALA A 144 18.61 5.10 9.05
C ALA A 144 18.56 6.47 8.35
N VAL A 145 17.51 6.75 7.56
CA VAL A 145 17.37 8.05 6.88
C VAL A 145 17.16 9.17 7.90
N LEU A 146 16.29 8.97 8.89
CA LEU A 146 16.00 9.97 9.93
C LEU A 146 17.23 10.32 10.78
N SER A 147 18.10 9.34 11.06
CA SER A 147 19.35 9.55 11.80
C SER A 147 20.39 10.40 11.05
N GLN A 148 20.32 10.43 9.71
CA GLN A 148 21.28 11.16 8.87
C GLN A 148 20.90 12.64 8.69
N THR A 149 19.63 12.99 8.93
CA THR A 149 19.16 14.37 8.85
C THR A 149 19.71 15.23 10.00
N LYS A 150 20.60 16.17 9.66
CA LYS A 150 21.25 17.09 10.60
C LYS A 150 20.23 18.00 11.29
N GLY A 151 20.26 18.09 12.62
CA GLY A 151 19.71 19.25 13.34
C GLY A 151 18.74 19.04 14.51
N ARG A 152 18.68 17.90 15.20
CA ARG A 152 18.02 17.79 16.52
C ARG A 152 18.42 16.53 17.29
N ALA A 153 18.07 16.52 18.59
CA ALA A 153 18.43 15.55 19.62
C ALA A 153 18.50 14.09 19.15
N LYS A 154 19.42 13.31 19.74
CA LYS A 154 19.51 11.86 19.52
C LYS A 154 18.10 11.26 19.60
N ASP A 155 17.65 10.67 18.49
CA ASP A 155 16.43 9.87 18.45
C ASP A 155 16.75 8.49 19.05
N GLU A 156 16.84 8.45 20.39
CA GLU A 156 17.21 7.26 21.15
C GLU A 156 16.19 6.14 20.90
N GLU A 157 14.89 6.45 20.93
CA GLU A 157 13.81 5.52 20.60
C GLU A 157 13.95 4.96 19.18
N GLY A 158 14.24 5.81 18.20
CA GLY A 158 14.46 5.39 16.81
C GLY A 158 15.64 4.43 16.66
N THR A 159 16.69 4.63 17.46
CA THR A 159 17.91 3.80 17.48
C THR A 159 17.65 2.45 18.14
N GLU A 160 16.91 2.41 19.24
CA GLU A 160 16.51 1.16 19.90
C GLU A 160 15.62 0.30 19.00
N LEU A 161 14.58 0.90 18.41
CA LEU A 161 13.67 0.23 17.48
C LEU A 161 14.42 -0.36 16.27
N GLN A 162 15.39 0.39 15.76
CA GLN A 162 16.27 -0.03 14.68
C GLN A 162 17.11 -1.26 15.08
N SER A 163 17.76 -1.24 16.24
CA SER A 163 18.59 -2.37 16.73
C SER A 163 17.76 -3.63 16.97
N LEU A 164 16.56 -3.48 17.54
CA LEU A 164 15.60 -4.56 17.76
C LEU A 164 15.17 -5.18 16.42
N ALA A 165 14.80 -4.36 15.43
CA ALA A 165 14.42 -4.86 14.12
C ALA A 165 15.55 -5.60 13.41
N SER A 166 16.78 -5.04 13.41
CA SER A 166 17.99 -5.70 12.88
C SER A 166 18.21 -7.08 13.52
N SER A 167 18.08 -7.18 14.85
CA SER A 167 18.27 -8.44 15.59
C SER A 167 17.23 -9.50 15.21
N VAL A 168 15.96 -9.10 15.07
CA VAL A 168 14.86 -10.00 14.70
C VAL A 168 15.02 -10.50 13.26
N ILE A 169 15.41 -9.62 12.33
CA ILE A 169 15.73 -9.99 10.95
C ILE A 169 16.84 -11.03 10.95
N MET A 170 17.96 -10.77 11.64
CA MET A 170 19.10 -11.69 11.70
C MET A 170 18.72 -13.05 12.31
N LYS A 171 17.95 -13.06 13.41
CA LYS A 171 17.48 -14.29 14.04
C LYS A 171 16.67 -15.14 13.06
N LYS A 172 15.70 -14.54 12.36
CA LYS A 172 14.87 -15.26 11.38
C LYS A 172 15.67 -15.85 10.23
N TYR A 173 16.66 -15.12 9.72
CA TYR A 173 17.50 -15.64 8.63
C TYR A 173 18.42 -16.76 9.10
N LYS A 174 18.98 -16.68 10.31
CA LYS A 174 19.75 -17.79 10.90
C LYS A 174 18.89 -19.06 11.07
N GLU A 175 17.64 -18.90 11.50
CA GLU A 175 16.71 -20.03 11.71
C GLU A 175 16.20 -20.65 10.41
N LYS A 176 15.76 -19.83 9.44
CA LYS A 176 15.10 -20.34 8.22
C LYS A 176 16.03 -20.53 7.02
N CYS A 177 17.05 -19.69 6.89
CA CYS A 177 17.87 -19.58 5.69
C CYS A 177 19.34 -19.23 6.05
N PRO A 178 20.07 -20.09 6.79
CA PRO A 178 21.39 -19.75 7.33
C PRO A 178 22.40 -19.33 6.25
N ASN A 179 22.32 -19.92 5.05
CA ASN A 179 23.17 -19.57 3.90
C ASN A 179 23.01 -18.10 3.45
N LYS A 180 21.86 -17.48 3.72
CA LYS A 180 21.58 -16.07 3.41
C LYS A 180 21.93 -15.12 4.55
N ALA A 181 22.26 -15.63 5.74
CA ALA A 181 22.56 -14.78 6.90
C ALA A 181 23.73 -13.83 6.64
N ARG A 182 24.78 -14.28 5.94
CA ARG A 182 25.93 -13.44 5.56
C ARG A 182 25.54 -12.25 4.68
N LEU A 183 24.62 -12.46 3.74
CA LEU A 183 24.11 -11.40 2.87
C LEU A 183 23.34 -10.35 3.69
N VAL A 184 22.51 -10.81 4.63
CA VAL A 184 21.72 -9.93 5.49
C VAL A 184 22.60 -9.13 6.44
N THR A 185 23.62 -9.75 7.04
CA THR A 185 24.62 -9.04 7.86
C THR A 185 25.30 -7.93 7.07
N SER A 186 25.78 -8.25 5.86
CA SER A 186 26.43 -7.25 5.01
C SER A 186 25.50 -6.10 4.59
N PHE A 187 24.20 -6.37 4.47
CA PHE A 187 23.20 -5.34 4.17
C PHE A 187 22.97 -4.41 5.36
N LEU A 188 22.80 -4.97 6.56
CA LEU A 188 22.58 -4.19 7.79
C LEU A 188 23.80 -3.32 8.09
N GLU A 189 25.02 -3.87 8.01
CA GLU A 189 26.27 -3.13 8.22
C GLU A 189 26.41 -1.93 7.26
N LYS A 190 26.09 -2.12 5.97
CA LYS A 190 26.16 -1.04 4.97
C LYS A 190 25.20 0.11 5.27
N GLN A 191 24.05 -0.19 5.86
CA GLN A 191 23.06 0.81 6.26
C GLN A 191 23.34 1.41 7.65
N LYS A 192 24.48 1.04 8.28
CA LYS A 192 24.84 1.41 9.65
C LYS A 192 23.76 0.95 10.67
N LEU A 193 23.20 -0.23 10.43
CA LEU A 193 22.13 -0.89 11.19
C LEU A 193 22.64 -2.04 12.07
#